data_AF-A0A226N9B5-F1
#
_entry.id   AF-A0A226N9B5-F1
#
_cell.length_a   1.000
_cell.length_b   1.000
_cell.length_c   1.000
_cell.angle_alpha   90.00
_cell.angle_beta   90.00
_cell.angle_gamma   90.00
#
_symmetry.space_group_name_H-M   'P 1'
#
loop_
_entity.id
_entity.type
_entity.pdbx_description
1 polymer ?
#
loop_
_entity_poly.entity_id
_entity_poly.type
_entity_poly.pdbx_seq_one_letter_code
_entity_poly.pdbx_strand_id
1 'polypeptide(L)'
;MLTAIKIKTAVVGLIYKKVIMSSDFLSQPKFKINPRCLKINSPGKINPPKSLIFATFTICIFWMQALTLASSSRRRYTTGEMVNLMSADAQQLMELTVNINLLWSAPFQIIVAVIFLWKELGPSVLAGVAVLLLVIPINALIAAKVESLKVRHFNKYNKEDFNCHSAGMKQREAAKLCAYRNTIDMSKLKT
;
A
#
# COMPACT_ATOMS: atom_id res chain seq x y z
N MET A 1 -28.59 0.80 16.38
CA MET A 1 -27.13 0.98 16.53
C MET A 1 -26.45 -0.12 17.37
N LEU A 2 -26.90 -0.40 18.61
CA LEU A 2 -26.30 -1.43 19.48
C LEU A 2 -26.32 -2.86 18.90
N THR A 3 -27.38 -3.24 18.18
CA THR A 3 -27.48 -4.54 17.50
C THR A 3 -26.51 -4.67 16.33
N ALA A 4 -26.32 -3.61 15.54
CA ALA A 4 -25.36 -3.57 14.45
C ALA A 4 -23.90 -3.58 14.95
N ILE A 5 -23.61 -2.90 16.06
CA ILE A 5 -22.32 -3.00 16.76
C ILE A 5 -22.12 -4.44 17.27
N LYS A 6 -23.13 -5.04 17.91
CA LYS A 6 -23.07 -6.44 18.36
C LYS A 6 -22.85 -7.43 17.21
N ILE A 7 -23.49 -7.23 16.05
CA ILE A 7 -23.30 -8.04 14.84
C ILE A 7 -21.89 -7.83 14.28
N LYS A 8 -21.39 -6.59 14.21
CA LYS A 8 -20.02 -6.30 13.79
C LYS A 8 -19.02 -7.00 14.72
N THR A 9 -19.21 -6.90 16.04
CA THR A 9 -18.36 -7.56 17.03
C THR A 9 -18.51 -9.09 17.02
N ALA A 10 -19.69 -9.64 16.72
CA ALA A 10 -19.95 -11.08 16.68
C ALA A 10 -19.40 -11.74 15.40
N VAL A 11 -19.56 -11.09 14.24
CA VAL A 11 -18.97 -11.54 12.97
C VAL A 11 -17.46 -11.45 13.05
N VAL A 12 -16.94 -10.36 13.59
CA VAL A 12 -15.51 -10.23 13.87
C VAL A 12 -15.08 -11.30 14.88
N GLY A 13 -15.82 -11.51 15.97
CA GLY A 13 -15.56 -12.57 16.95
C GLY A 13 -15.54 -13.98 16.34
N LEU A 14 -16.41 -14.27 15.36
CA LEU A 14 -16.45 -15.53 14.62
C LEU A 14 -15.26 -15.70 13.67
N ILE A 15 -14.88 -14.63 12.97
CA ILE A 15 -13.67 -14.59 12.13
C ILE A 15 -12.43 -14.77 13.02
N TYR A 16 -12.38 -14.11 14.17
CA TYR A 16 -11.30 -14.23 15.15
C TYR A 16 -11.23 -15.62 15.76
N LYS A 17 -12.36 -16.24 16.11
CA LYS A 17 -12.41 -17.61 16.62
C LYS A 17 -11.92 -18.62 15.58
N LYS A 18 -12.20 -18.37 14.30
CA LYS A 18 -11.74 -19.21 13.18
C LYS A 18 -10.27 -18.98 12.82
N VAL A 19 -9.74 -17.77 13.04
CA VAL A 19 -8.33 -17.42 12.79
C VAL A 19 -7.42 -17.82 13.97
N ILE A 20 -7.88 -17.68 15.22
CA ILE A 20 -7.12 -18.09 16.42
C ILE A 20 -6.95 -19.62 16.48
N MET A 21 -7.93 -20.39 16.01
CA MET A 21 -7.80 -21.85 15.92
C MET A 21 -6.78 -22.31 14.86
N SER A 22 -6.36 -21.40 13.96
CA SER A 22 -5.24 -21.63 13.04
C SER A 22 -3.88 -21.18 13.61
N SER A 23 -3.87 -20.55 14.80
CA SER A 23 -2.67 -19.96 15.42
C SER A 23 -1.97 -20.86 16.44
N ASP A 24 -2.55 -22.01 16.82
CA ASP A 24 -1.82 -23.06 17.58
C ASP A 24 -0.64 -23.64 16.78
N PHE A 25 -0.53 -23.32 15.49
CA PHE A 25 0.61 -23.65 14.63
C PHE A 25 1.78 -22.65 14.72
N LEU A 26 1.65 -21.53 15.46
CA LEU A 26 2.71 -20.51 15.62
C LEU A 26 3.52 -20.64 16.92
N SER A 27 3.56 -21.83 17.51
CA SER A 27 4.63 -22.17 18.45
C SER A 27 5.88 -22.60 17.67
N GLN A 28 6.57 -21.65 17.02
CA GLN A 28 7.98 -21.83 16.67
C GLN A 28 8.79 -20.55 16.96
N PRO A 29 9.91 -20.65 17.70
CA PRO A 29 10.51 -19.52 18.38
C PRO A 29 11.70 -18.87 17.65
N LYS A 30 11.98 -17.63 18.07
CA LYS A 30 13.26 -16.87 18.05
C LYS A 30 13.58 -15.99 16.82
N PHE A 31 13.26 -14.69 16.97
CA PHE A 31 14.15 -13.63 16.53
C PHE A 31 14.50 -12.75 17.73
N LYS A 32 15.75 -12.82 18.20
CA LYS A 32 16.24 -12.05 19.36
C LYS A 32 16.60 -10.65 18.87
N ILE A 33 15.63 -9.74 18.85
CA ILE A 33 15.86 -8.32 18.53
C ILE A 33 16.71 -7.73 19.66
N ASN A 34 17.85 -7.13 19.30
CA ASN A 34 18.68 -6.37 20.23
C ASN A 34 17.86 -5.17 20.75
N PRO A 35 17.60 -5.05 22.08
CA PRO A 35 16.64 -4.11 22.63
C PRO A 35 17.03 -2.62 22.50
N ARG A 36 18.18 -2.30 21.91
CA ARG A 36 18.66 -0.91 21.79
C ARG A 36 18.06 -0.09 20.65
N CYS A 37 17.49 -0.72 19.62
CA CYS A 37 16.93 -0.01 18.44
C CYS A 37 15.43 0.29 18.55
N LEU A 38 14.74 -0.23 19.57
CA LEU A 38 13.31 0.02 19.79
C LEU A 38 13.06 1.16 20.79
N LYS A 39 13.91 2.20 20.78
CA LYS A 39 13.56 3.49 21.38
C LYS A 39 12.80 4.32 20.35
N ILE A 40 11.61 3.82 19.98
CA ILE A 40 10.60 4.71 19.42
C ILE A 40 10.02 5.43 20.64
N ASN A 41 10.33 6.72 20.72
CA ASN A 41 9.74 7.67 21.63
C ASN A 41 8.23 7.42 21.70
N SER A 42 7.73 7.06 22.88
CA SER A 42 6.33 6.73 23.11
C SER A 42 5.66 7.95 23.76
N PRO A 43 5.04 8.85 22.97
CA PRO A 43 4.27 9.94 23.55
C PRO A 43 2.91 9.42 24.03
N GLY A 44 2.72 9.47 25.35
CA GLY A 44 1.42 9.72 25.99
C GLY A 44 0.37 8.62 25.87
N LYS A 45 0.05 7.99 27.00
CA LYS A 45 -1.22 7.25 27.18
C LYS A 45 -2.39 8.24 27.14
N ILE A 46 -2.88 8.56 25.95
CA ILE A 46 -4.23 9.10 25.76
C ILE A 46 -5.18 7.91 25.80
N ASN A 47 -6.12 7.91 26.73
CA ASN A 47 -7.13 6.86 26.87
C ASN A 47 -7.92 6.76 25.55
N PRO A 48 -7.71 5.70 24.75
CA PRO A 48 -8.23 5.70 23.39
C PRO A 48 -9.74 5.40 23.44
N PRO A 49 -10.58 6.09 22.63
CA PRO A 49 -11.99 5.72 22.50
C PRO A 49 -12.07 4.24 22.08
N LYS A 50 -13.10 3.51 22.55
CA LYS A 50 -13.25 2.05 22.32
C LYS A 50 -13.16 1.65 20.84
N SER A 51 -13.44 2.57 19.91
CA SER A 51 -13.26 2.40 18.47
C SER A 51 -11.80 2.24 18.03
N LEU A 52 -10.86 2.91 18.71
CA LEU A 52 -9.44 2.89 18.39
C LEU A 52 -8.77 1.59 18.86
N ILE A 53 -9.21 1.01 19.98
CA ILE A 53 -8.70 -0.30 20.46
C ILE A 53 -8.95 -1.39 19.42
N PHE A 54 -10.15 -1.38 18.81
CA PHE A 54 -10.52 -2.35 17.78
C PHE A 54 -9.67 -2.21 16.51
N ALA A 55 -9.42 -0.98 16.07
CA ALA A 55 -8.56 -0.69 14.93
C ALA A 55 -7.13 -1.17 15.19
N THR A 56 -6.51 -0.79 16.31
CA THR A 56 -5.15 -1.20 16.68
C THR A 56 -5.00 -2.72 16.79
N PHE A 57 -6.04 -3.42 17.25
CA PHE A 57 -6.01 -4.88 17.39
C PHE A 57 -6.10 -5.60 16.02
N THR A 58 -6.98 -5.14 15.12
CA THR A 58 -7.04 -5.67 13.73
C THR A 58 -5.73 -5.41 12.99
N ILE A 59 -5.12 -4.24 13.21
CA ILE A 59 -3.86 -3.88 12.60
C ILE A 59 -2.74 -4.79 13.10
N CYS A 60 -2.64 -4.95 14.42
CA CYS A 60 -1.62 -5.81 15.03
C CYS A 60 -1.68 -7.25 14.48
N ILE A 61 -2.88 -7.84 14.35
CA ILE A 61 -3.02 -9.22 13.84
C ILE A 61 -2.61 -9.35 12.38
N PHE A 62 -3.03 -8.43 11.50
CA PHE A 62 -2.64 -8.44 10.09
C PHE A 62 -1.13 -8.32 9.93
N TRP A 63 -0.50 -7.44 10.72
CA TRP A 63 0.94 -7.27 10.75
C TRP A 63 1.69 -8.52 11.20
N MET A 64 1.22 -9.21 12.23
CA MET A 64 1.84 -10.47 12.67
C MET A 64 1.76 -11.57 11.60
N GLN A 65 0.66 -11.62 10.84
CA GLN A 65 0.55 -12.52 9.71
C GLN A 65 1.53 -12.15 8.59
N ALA A 66 1.59 -10.88 8.20
CA ALA A 66 2.51 -10.42 7.16
C ALA A 66 3.99 -10.71 7.51
N LEU A 67 4.38 -10.49 8.77
CA LEU A 67 5.73 -10.80 9.27
C LEU A 67 6.04 -12.31 9.26
N THR A 68 5.04 -13.16 9.47
CA THR A 68 5.19 -14.62 9.41
C THR A 68 5.47 -15.09 7.98
N LEU A 69 4.78 -14.53 6.98
CA LEU A 69 5.05 -14.82 5.56
C LEU A 69 6.45 -14.33 5.14
N ALA A 70 6.83 -13.11 5.53
CA ALA A 70 8.16 -12.55 5.31
C ALA A 70 9.29 -13.43 5.88
N SER A 71 9.04 -14.04 7.03
CA SER A 71 9.99 -14.92 7.71
C SER A 71 10.35 -16.18 6.92
N SER A 72 9.48 -16.59 5.98
CA SER A 72 9.58 -17.82 5.19
C SER A 72 10.47 -17.69 3.94
N SER A 73 10.79 -16.47 3.49
CA SER A 73 11.58 -16.23 2.25
C SER A 73 13.07 -15.92 2.49
N ARG A 74 13.56 -16.05 3.73
CA ARG A 74 14.90 -15.61 4.21
C ARG A 74 16.14 -16.15 3.49
N ARG A 75 16.02 -17.03 2.48
CA ARG A 75 17.16 -17.74 1.88
C ARG A 75 17.95 -16.97 0.80
N ARG A 76 17.57 -15.74 0.40
CA ARG A 76 18.19 -15.06 -0.76
C ARG A 76 18.69 -13.63 -0.56
N TYR A 77 18.48 -12.99 0.58
CA TYR A 77 18.79 -11.56 0.76
C TYR A 77 19.76 -11.34 1.93
N THR A 78 20.70 -10.40 1.77
CA THR A 78 21.61 -10.00 2.84
C THR A 78 20.83 -9.29 3.97
N THR A 79 21.31 -9.39 5.21
CA THR A 79 20.60 -8.84 6.39
C THR A 79 20.31 -7.34 6.25
N GLY A 80 21.21 -6.56 5.63
CA GLY A 80 21.02 -5.12 5.41
C GLY A 80 19.98 -4.80 4.34
N GLU A 81 20.02 -5.51 3.21
CA GLU A 81 19.07 -5.34 2.11
C GLU A 81 17.66 -5.79 2.52
N MET A 82 17.56 -6.88 3.28
CA MET A 82 16.32 -7.38 3.84
C MET A 82 15.67 -6.39 4.81
N VAL A 83 16.44 -5.72 5.68
CA VAL A 83 15.88 -4.72 6.60
C VAL A 83 15.41 -3.47 5.86
N ASN A 84 16.09 -3.08 4.77
CA ASN A 84 15.65 -1.98 3.93
C ASN A 84 14.35 -2.31 3.18
N LEU A 85 14.28 -3.50 2.56
CA LEU A 85 13.07 -4.02 1.94
C LEU A 85 11.93 -4.15 2.97
N MET A 86 12.20 -4.70 4.15
CA MET A 86 11.21 -4.84 5.22
C MET A 86 10.72 -3.49 5.75
N SER A 87 11.57 -2.46 5.75
CA SER A 87 11.19 -1.12 6.20
C SER A 87 10.27 -0.43 5.18
N ALA A 88 10.55 -0.59 3.88
CA ALA A 88 9.66 -0.14 2.81
C ALA A 88 8.34 -0.92 2.82
N ASP A 89 8.40 -2.25 2.95
CA ASP A 89 7.22 -3.13 3.01
C ASP A 89 6.38 -2.86 4.26
N ALA A 90 7.00 -2.60 5.41
CA ALA A 90 6.31 -2.26 6.65
C ALA A 90 5.47 -0.98 6.48
N GLN A 91 6.03 0.06 5.88
CA GLN A 91 5.29 1.29 5.63
C GLN A 91 4.09 1.04 4.71
N GLN A 92 4.28 0.26 3.66
CA GLN A 92 3.22 -0.05 2.71
C GLN A 92 2.14 -0.96 3.33
N LEU A 93 2.53 -1.93 4.16
CA LEU A 93 1.60 -2.77 4.93
C LEU A 93 0.77 -1.94 5.92
N MET A 94 1.32 -0.88 6.52
CA MET A 94 0.57 0.03 7.38
C MET A 94 -0.61 0.65 6.63
N GLU A 95 -0.33 1.21 5.46
CA GLU A 95 -1.32 1.86 4.60
C GLU A 95 -2.35 0.85 4.07
N LEU A 96 -1.88 -0.34 3.65
CA LEU A 96 -2.77 -1.42 3.21
C LEU A 96 -3.71 -1.88 4.32
N THR A 97 -3.23 -1.97 5.56
CA THR A 97 -4.06 -2.40 6.70
C THR A 97 -5.18 -1.41 6.98
N VAL A 98 -4.88 -0.11 6.93
CA VAL A 98 -5.88 0.96 7.09
C VAL A 98 -6.89 0.91 5.94
N ASN A 99 -6.41 0.74 4.70
CA ASN A 99 -7.27 0.65 3.51
C ASN A 99 -8.17 -0.58 3.56
N ILE A 100 -7.63 -1.74 3.95
CA ILE A 100 -8.41 -2.97 4.15
C ILE A 100 -9.48 -2.72 5.21
N ASN A 101 -9.14 -2.04 6.33
CA ASN A 101 -10.09 -1.76 7.40
C ASN A 101 -11.25 -0.83 6.94
N LEU A 102 -10.93 0.14 6.09
CA LEU A 102 -11.94 0.99 5.47
C LEU A 102 -12.80 0.21 4.47
N LEU A 103 -12.18 -0.68 3.69
CA LEU A 103 -12.83 -1.43 2.62
C LEU A 103 -13.95 -2.36 3.12
N TRP A 104 -13.76 -3.05 4.25
CA TRP A 104 -14.83 -3.88 4.85
C TRP A 104 -15.81 -3.09 5.72
N SER A 105 -15.41 -1.93 6.26
CA SER A 105 -16.30 -1.08 7.06
C SER A 105 -17.31 -0.32 6.21
N ALA A 106 -16.91 0.16 5.02
CA ALA A 106 -17.76 0.88 4.08
C ALA A 106 -19.05 0.12 3.67
N PRO A 107 -18.99 -1.14 3.20
CA PRO A 107 -20.21 -1.88 2.81
C PRO A 107 -21.09 -2.17 4.02
N PHE A 108 -20.51 -2.47 5.19
CA PHE A 108 -21.27 -2.70 6.41
C PHE A 108 -22.07 -1.45 6.82
N GLN A 109 -21.46 -0.27 6.70
CA GLN A 109 -22.12 1.00 6.98
C GLN A 109 -23.28 1.28 6.02
N ILE A 110 -23.09 1.00 4.72
CA ILE A 110 -24.14 1.17 3.70
C ILE A 110 -25.34 0.26 4.00
N ILE A 111 -25.11 -1.02 4.33
CA ILE A 111 -26.17 -1.97 4.64
C ILE A 111 -27.00 -1.50 5.85
N VAL A 112 -26.33 -1.07 6.92
CA VAL A 112 -27.02 -0.58 8.13
C VAL A 112 -27.84 0.67 7.82
N ALA A 113 -27.32 1.60 7.02
CA ALA A 113 -28.04 2.80 6.61
C ALA A 113 -29.30 2.46 5.80
N VAL A 114 -29.21 1.54 4.84
CA VAL A 114 -30.34 1.11 4.01
C VAL A 114 -31.43 0.45 4.86
N ILE A 115 -31.06 -0.42 5.82
CA ILE A 115 -32.05 -1.06 6.71
C ILE A 115 -32.77 -0.02 7.57
N PHE A 116 -32.04 0.98 8.09
CA PHE A 116 -32.62 2.02 8.93
C PHE A 116 -33.57 2.92 8.12
N LEU A 117 -33.17 3.32 6.92
CA LEU A 117 -34.01 4.11 6.03
C LEU A 117 -35.27 3.34 5.58
N TRP A 118 -35.16 2.03 5.32
CA TRP A 118 -36.33 1.23 4.93
C TRP A 118 -37.41 1.23 6.01
N LYS A 119 -37.00 1.22 7.29
CA LYS A 119 -37.93 1.24 8.42
C LYS A 119 -38.68 2.58 8.55
N GLU A 120 -38.06 3.69 8.18
CA GLU A 120 -38.64 5.04 8.30
C GLU A 120 -39.42 5.49 7.06
N LEU A 121 -38.89 5.25 5.85
CA LEU A 121 -39.43 5.79 4.58
C LEU A 121 -40.12 4.74 3.68
N GLY A 122 -40.04 3.45 4.01
CA GLY A 122 -40.61 2.38 3.18
C GLY A 122 -39.90 2.23 1.82
N PRO A 123 -40.61 1.84 0.73
CA PRO A 123 -39.98 1.44 -0.54
C PRO A 123 -39.30 2.57 -1.32
N SER A 124 -39.47 3.84 -0.92
CA SER A 124 -38.86 5.01 -1.59
C SER A 124 -37.32 4.94 -1.64
N VAL A 125 -36.70 4.21 -0.70
CA VAL A 125 -35.24 4.04 -0.60
C VAL A 125 -34.64 3.34 -1.82
N LEU A 126 -35.40 2.51 -2.55
CA LEU A 126 -34.90 1.82 -3.74
C LEU A 126 -34.44 2.80 -4.83
N ALA A 127 -35.10 3.95 -4.98
CA ALA A 127 -34.69 4.97 -5.95
C ALA A 127 -33.29 5.54 -5.63
N GLY A 128 -33.01 5.79 -4.34
CA GLY A 128 -31.69 6.25 -3.89
C GLY A 128 -30.59 5.21 -4.10
N VAL A 129 -30.89 3.93 -3.82
CA VAL A 129 -29.94 2.83 -4.07
C VAL A 129 -29.67 2.66 -5.57
N ALA A 130 -30.69 2.80 -6.42
CA ALA A 130 -30.54 2.73 -7.87
C ALA A 130 -29.59 3.81 -8.41
N VAL A 131 -29.74 5.06 -7.95
CA VAL A 131 -28.82 6.15 -8.31
C VAL A 131 -27.40 5.86 -7.82
N LEU A 132 -27.23 5.37 -6.58
CA LEU A 132 -25.92 5.02 -6.04
C LEU A 132 -25.22 3.93 -6.87
N LEU A 133 -25.98 2.92 -7.30
CA LEU A 133 -25.47 1.86 -8.18
C LEU A 133 -25.10 2.36 -9.57
N LEU A 134 -25.73 3.42 -10.08
CA LEU A 134 -25.42 4.04 -11.37
C LEU A 134 -24.18 4.94 -11.29
N VAL A 135 -23.94 5.58 -10.14
CA VAL A 135 -22.73 6.39 -9.91
C VAL A 135 -21.45 5.55 -9.87
N ILE A 136 -21.50 4.31 -9.36
CA ILE A 136 -20.35 3.40 -9.33
C ILE A 136 -19.73 3.15 -10.72
N PRO A 137 -20.47 2.71 -11.75
CA PRO A 137 -19.92 2.50 -13.09
C PRO A 137 -19.50 3.80 -13.75
N ILE A 138 -20.21 4.92 -13.52
CA ILE A 138 -19.77 6.23 -14.03
C ILE A 138 -18.39 6.58 -13.49
N ASN A 139 -18.18 6.47 -12.18
CA ASN A 139 -16.89 6.73 -11.55
C ASN A 139 -15.80 5.77 -12.05
N ALA A 140 -16.14 4.50 -12.29
CA ALA A 140 -15.21 3.51 -12.84
C ALA A 140 -14.78 3.85 -14.28
N LEU A 141 -15.71 4.28 -15.14
CA LEU A 141 -15.39 4.71 -16.51
C LEU A 141 -14.48 5.94 -16.52
N ILE A 142 -14.74 6.91 -15.65
CA ILE A 142 -13.91 8.10 -15.49
C ILE A 142 -12.50 7.70 -15.01
N ALA A 143 -12.40 6.84 -14.00
CA ALA A 143 -11.13 6.36 -13.48
C ALA A 143 -10.30 5.61 -14.54
N ALA A 144 -10.95 4.76 -15.35
CA ALA A 144 -10.29 4.05 -16.45
C ALA A 144 -9.72 5.02 -17.51
N LYS A 145 -10.44 6.11 -17.81
CA LYS A 145 -9.92 7.17 -18.69
C LYS A 145 -8.72 7.87 -18.07
N VAL A 146 -8.77 8.21 -16.78
CA VAL A 146 -7.65 8.86 -16.06
C VAL A 146 -6.41 7.98 -16.06
N GLU A 147 -6.54 6.66 -15.83
CA GLU A 147 -5.42 5.73 -15.87
C GLU A 147 -4.77 5.69 -17.25
N SER A 148 -5.57 5.65 -18.32
CA SER A 148 -5.05 5.67 -19.69
C SER A 148 -4.26 6.95 -20.01
N LEU A 149 -4.66 8.09 -19.44
CA LEU A 149 -3.94 9.36 -19.58
C LEU A 149 -2.64 9.35 -18.76
N LYS A 150 -2.67 8.81 -17.54
CA LYS A 150 -1.49 8.67 -16.68
C LYS A 150 -0.42 7.81 -17.35
N VAL A 151 -0.79 6.68 -17.95
CA VAL A 151 0.14 5.81 -18.69
C VAL A 151 0.75 6.52 -19.88
N ARG A 152 -0.05 7.29 -20.65
CA ARG A 152 0.46 8.07 -21.79
C ARG A 152 1.45 9.14 -21.35
N HIS A 153 1.14 9.89 -20.29
CA HIS A 153 2.05 10.91 -19.75
C HIS A 153 3.35 10.30 -19.22
N PHE A 154 3.27 9.19 -18.47
CA PHE A 154 4.44 8.49 -17.96
C PHE A 154 5.33 7.96 -19.11
N ASN A 155 4.73 7.35 -20.13
CA ASN A 155 5.47 6.84 -21.28
C ASN A 155 6.10 7.96 -22.11
N LYS A 156 5.41 9.11 -22.25
CA LYS A 156 5.97 10.27 -22.95
C LYS A 156 7.20 10.81 -22.22
N TYR A 157 7.10 11.01 -20.91
CA TYR A 157 8.22 11.46 -20.07
C TYR A 157 9.40 10.49 -20.13
N ASN A 158 9.17 9.18 -19.95
CA ASN A 158 10.23 8.18 -20.03
C ASN A 158 10.88 8.10 -21.42
N LYS A 159 10.09 8.27 -22.49
CA LYS A 159 10.61 8.27 -23.85
C LYS A 159 11.48 9.50 -24.12
N GLU A 160 11.08 10.65 -23.60
CA GLU A 160 11.86 11.89 -23.66
C GLU A 160 13.17 11.75 -22.86
N ASP A 161 13.13 11.20 -21.65
CA ASP A 161 14.31 10.92 -20.83
C ASP A 161 15.29 9.96 -21.53
N PHE A 162 14.78 8.84 -22.05
CA PHE A 162 15.59 7.87 -22.79
C PHE A 162 16.23 8.49 -24.05
N ASN A 163 15.48 9.32 -24.79
CA ASN A 163 15.99 9.96 -25.99
C ASN A 163 17.08 11.01 -25.66
N CYS A 164 16.89 11.79 -24.60
CA CYS A 164 17.90 12.74 -24.11
C CYS A 164 19.17 12.01 -23.65
N HIS A 165 19.01 10.91 -22.91
CA HIS A 165 20.13 10.08 -22.47
C HIS A 165 20.92 9.49 -23.66
N SER A 166 20.21 8.97 -24.67
CA SER A 166 20.81 8.46 -25.90
C SER A 166 21.55 9.57 -26.69
N ALA A 167 20.97 10.76 -26.80
CA ALA A 167 21.62 11.90 -27.45
C ALA A 167 22.87 12.37 -26.70
N GLY A 168 22.83 12.40 -25.37
CA GLY A 168 23.97 12.76 -24.52
C GLY A 168 25.14 11.77 -24.65
N MET A 169 24.85 10.47 -24.76
CA MET A 169 25.86 9.44 -25.02
C MET A 169 26.58 9.70 -26.36
N LYS A 170 25.81 9.97 -27.44
CA LYS A 170 26.38 10.31 -28.75
C LYS A 170 27.21 11.59 -28.73
N GLN A 171 26.77 12.61 -27.99
CA GLN A 171 27.53 13.86 -27.86
C GLN A 171 28.86 13.66 -27.13
N ARG A 172 28.89 12.83 -26.07
CA ARG A 172 30.13 12.51 -25.36
C ARG A 172 31.12 11.77 -26.25
N GLU A 173 30.65 10.85 -27.08
CA GLU A 173 31.50 10.16 -28.06
C GLU A 173 32.05 11.11 -29.12
N ALA A 174 31.22 11.99 -29.69
CA ALA A 174 31.65 13.01 -30.65
C ALA A 174 32.67 14.00 -30.04
N ALA A 175 32.49 14.40 -28.78
CA ALA A 175 33.42 15.28 -28.07
C ALA A 175 34.78 14.60 -27.86
N LYS A 176 34.80 13.30 -27.51
CA LYS A 176 36.05 12.52 -27.43
C LYS A 176 36.76 12.43 -28.78
N LEU A 177 36.02 12.23 -29.88
CA LEU A 177 36.59 12.20 -31.23
C LEU A 177 37.16 13.56 -31.65
N CYS A 178 36.49 14.66 -31.31
CA CYS A 178 36.98 16.02 -31.57
C CYS A 178 38.26 16.32 -30.78
N ALA A 179 38.31 15.96 -29.49
CA ALA A 179 39.50 16.10 -28.67
C ALA A 179 40.68 15.28 -29.22
N TYR A 180 40.43 14.03 -29.63
CA TYR A 180 41.45 13.18 -30.24
C TYR A 180 41.98 13.76 -31.56
N ARG A 181 41.09 14.28 -32.41
CA ARG A 181 41.48 14.92 -33.68
C ARG A 181 42.37 16.14 -33.45
N ASN A 182 42.02 17.01 -32.51
CA ASN A 182 42.82 18.19 -32.17
C ASN A 182 44.23 17.83 -31.67
N THR A 183 44.39 16.73 -30.91
CA THR A 183 45.71 16.29 -30.47
C THR A 183 46.60 15.78 -31.62
N ILE A 184 46.01 15.19 -32.67
CA ILE A 184 46.74 14.76 -33.86
C ILE A 184 47.13 15.95 -34.75
N ASP A 185 46.27 16.94 -34.91
CA ASP A 185 46.61 18.12 -35.72
C ASP A 185 47.76 18.94 -35.09
N MET A 186 47.83 19.00 -33.76
CA MET A 186 48.93 19.65 -33.04
C MET A 186 50.28 18.91 -33.16
N SER A 187 50.29 17.58 -33.28
CA SER A 187 51.53 16.82 -33.50
C SER A 187 52.04 16.98 -34.94
N LYS A 188 51.14 17.10 -35.92
CA LYS A 188 51.46 17.38 -37.33
C LYS A 188 52.11 18.76 -37.55
N LEU A 189 51.71 19.80 -36.80
CA LEU A 189 52.25 21.16 -36.95
C LEU A 189 53.64 21.37 -36.33
N LYS A 190 54.10 20.44 -35.49
CA LYS A 190 55.40 20.52 -34.80
C LYS A 190 56.54 19.81 -35.55
N THR A 191 56.24 19.23 -36.71
CA THR A 191 57.17 18.49 -37.57
C THR A 191 57.35 19.26 -38.88
#